data_AF-A0A7W1NBC3-F1
#
_entry.id   AF-A0A7W1NBC3-F1
#
_cell.length_a   1.000
_cell.length_b   1.000
_cell.length_c   1.000
_cell.angle_alpha   90.00
_cell.angle_beta   90.00
_cell.angle_gamma   90.00
#
_symmetry.space_group_name_H-M   'P 1'
#
loop_
_entity.id
_entity.type
_entity.pdbx_description
1 polymer ?
#
loop_
_entity_poly.entity_id
_entity_poly.type
_entity_poly.pdbx_seq_one_letter_code
_entity_poly.pdbx_strand_id
1 'polypeptide(L)'
;MPSPAELVARLRSPGREFSMAPFWFWNGALDADELADQLRRMSAQGVNAACPHPRFGMDRRDYLEAPYWRAMDAVVSEAARADQKLVLYDEYNWPSGCAGGRVI
;
A
#
# COMPACT_ATOMS: atom_id res chain seq x y z
N MET A 1 22.37 -9.31 -24.32
CA MET A 1 22.68 -8.35 -23.23
C MET A 1 22.41 -6.95 -23.74
N PRO A 2 21.78 -6.06 -22.95
CA PRO A 2 21.60 -4.68 -23.37
C PRO A 2 22.96 -3.99 -23.53
N SER A 3 23.05 -3.13 -24.54
CA SER A 3 24.18 -2.24 -24.79
C SER A 3 24.30 -1.18 -23.67
N PRO A 4 25.47 -0.52 -23.53
CA PRO A 4 25.65 0.57 -22.58
C PRO A 4 24.62 1.71 -22.77
N ALA A 5 24.27 2.03 -24.02
CA ALA A 5 23.28 3.07 -24.32
C ALA A 5 21.87 2.69 -23.84
N GLU A 6 21.47 1.43 -24.04
CA GLU A 6 20.19 0.92 -23.54
C GLU A 6 20.15 0.91 -22.00
N LEU A 7 21.27 0.60 -21.34
CA LEU A 7 21.37 0.64 -19.88
C LEU A 7 21.18 2.08 -19.35
N VAL A 8 21.87 3.05 -19.94
CA VAL A 8 21.75 4.47 -19.55
C VAL A 8 20.32 4.98 -19.76
N ALA A 9 19.66 4.59 -20.85
CA ALA A 9 18.27 4.97 -21.10
C ALA A 9 17.33 4.43 -20.00
N ARG A 10 17.48 3.16 -19.59
CA ARG A 10 16.70 2.56 -18.50
C ARG A 10 16.96 3.20 -17.15
N LEU A 11 18.20 3.61 -16.86
CA LEU A 11 18.53 4.30 -15.60
C LEU A 11 17.94 5.72 -15.53
N ARG A 12 17.84 6.41 -16.67
CA ARG A 12 17.23 7.76 -16.73
C ARG A 12 15.70 7.73 -16.59
N SER A 13 15.08 6.63 -16.98
CA SER A 13 13.63 6.44 -16.89
C SER A 13 13.33 5.00 -16.48
N PRO A 14 13.55 4.66 -15.19
CA PRO A 14 13.30 3.31 -14.70
C PRO A 14 11.83 2.95 -14.83
N GLY A 15 11.56 1.66 -15.05
CA GLY A 15 10.19 1.13 -15.04
C GLY A 15 9.51 1.29 -13.67
N ARG A 16 8.18 1.19 -13.66
CA ARG A 16 7.33 1.36 -12.46
C ARG A 16 7.70 0.37 -11.34
N GLU A 17 8.19 -0.81 -11.72
CA GLU A 17 8.66 -1.87 -10.83
C GLU A 17 9.86 -1.48 -9.96
N PHE A 18 10.57 -0.40 -10.33
CA PHE A 18 11.69 0.14 -9.55
C PHE A 18 11.31 1.38 -8.74
N SER A 19 10.01 1.72 -8.65
CA SER A 19 9.54 2.80 -7.80
C SER A 19 9.60 2.44 -6.30
N MET A 20 9.41 3.43 -5.43
CA MET A 20 9.30 3.18 -3.99
C MET A 20 8.09 2.29 -3.67
N ALA A 21 8.22 1.50 -2.60
CA ALA A 21 7.16 0.69 -2.03
C ALA A 21 7.08 0.93 -0.50
N PRO A 22 6.58 2.09 -0.04
CA PRO A 22 6.59 2.44 1.37
C PRO A 22 5.58 1.62 2.17
N PHE A 23 5.85 1.48 3.46
CA PHE A 23 4.77 1.25 4.42
C PHE A 23 3.86 2.48 4.44
N TRP A 24 2.59 2.23 4.18
CA TRP A 24 1.55 3.23 4.20
C TRP A 24 0.72 3.05 5.46
N PHE A 25 0.99 3.88 6.45
CA PHE A 25 0.35 3.75 7.75
C PHE A 25 -1.11 4.16 7.70
N TRP A 26 -1.98 3.20 8.00
CA TRP A 26 -3.38 3.46 8.32
C TRP A 26 -3.46 3.69 9.81
N ASN A 27 -3.31 4.96 10.20
CA ASN A 27 -3.21 5.42 11.59
C ASN A 27 -4.33 6.42 11.94
N GLY A 28 -5.48 6.30 11.29
CA GLY A 28 -6.66 7.12 11.51
C GLY A 28 -7.94 6.38 11.16
N ALA A 29 -9.00 7.13 10.87
CA ALA A 29 -10.25 6.55 10.41
C ALA A 29 -10.06 5.86 9.05
N LEU A 30 -10.74 4.72 8.87
CA LEU A 30 -10.73 3.95 7.63
C LEU A 30 -11.75 4.53 6.63
N ASP A 31 -11.43 5.70 6.11
CA ASP A 31 -12.21 6.36 5.06
C ASP A 31 -11.77 5.85 3.68
N ALA A 32 -12.66 5.13 3.01
CA ALA A 32 -12.39 4.50 1.72
C ALA A 32 -12.04 5.51 0.61
N ASP A 33 -12.69 6.67 0.59
CA ASP A 33 -12.49 7.67 -0.45
C ASP A 33 -11.15 8.37 -0.27
N GLU A 34 -10.79 8.70 0.97
CA GLU A 34 -9.49 9.29 1.30
C GLU A 34 -8.35 8.30 1.03
N LEU A 35 -8.51 7.03 1.40
CA LEU A 35 -7.47 6.01 1.16
C LEU A 35 -7.24 5.79 -0.35
N ALA A 36 -8.31 5.75 -1.16
CA ALA A 36 -8.18 5.71 -2.61
C ALA A 36 -7.51 6.98 -3.16
N ASP A 37 -7.83 8.15 -2.62
CA ASP A 37 -7.19 9.41 -3.02
C ASP A 37 -5.69 9.45 -2.70
N GLN A 38 -5.30 9.00 -1.51
CA GLN A 38 -3.90 8.86 -1.12
C GLN A 38 -3.13 8.00 -2.12
N LEU A 39 -3.73 6.89 -2.58
CA LEU A 39 -3.11 6.00 -3.55
C LEU A 39 -2.93 6.68 -4.92
N ARG A 40 -3.93 7.44 -5.39
CA ARG A 40 -3.82 8.27 -6.60
C ARG A 40 -2.72 9.33 -6.48
N ARG A 41 -2.61 9.99 -5.32
CA ARG A 41 -1.55 10.97 -5.04
C ARG A 41 -0.16 10.33 -5.02
N MET A 42 -0.04 9.12 -4.46
CA MET A 42 1.21 8.33 -4.54
C MET A 42 1.61 8.07 -6.00
N SER A 43 0.66 7.61 -6.84
CA SER A 43 0.88 7.44 -8.29
C SER A 43 1.38 8.72 -8.96
N ALA A 44 0.72 9.85 -8.70
CA ALA A 44 1.07 11.15 -9.29
C ALA A 44 2.49 11.61 -8.89
N GLN A 45 3.03 11.11 -7.78
CA GLN A 45 4.38 11.38 -7.28
C GLN A 45 5.41 10.31 -7.70
N GLY A 46 5.01 9.33 -8.52
CA GLY A 46 5.90 8.26 -9.00
C GLY A 46 6.05 7.08 -8.05
N VAL A 47 5.20 6.96 -7.03
CA VAL A 47 5.15 5.81 -6.11
C VAL A 47 4.12 4.81 -6.62
N ASN A 48 4.60 3.71 -7.23
CA ASN A 48 3.73 2.75 -7.90
C ASN A 48 3.54 1.44 -7.12
N ALA A 49 4.03 1.38 -5.89
CA ALA A 49 3.75 0.31 -4.97
C ALA A 49 3.51 0.86 -3.56
N ALA A 50 2.73 0.17 -2.74
CA ALA A 50 2.54 0.52 -1.33
C ALA A 50 2.21 -0.73 -0.50
N CYS A 51 2.48 -0.66 0.80
CA CYS A 51 2.13 -1.68 1.77
C CYS A 51 1.13 -1.09 2.78
N PRO A 52 -0.19 -1.29 2.59
CA PRO A 52 -1.20 -0.85 3.55
C PRO A 52 -0.91 -1.48 4.92
N HIS A 53 -0.70 -0.64 5.92
CA HIS A 53 -0.18 -1.08 7.21
C HIS A 53 -0.97 -0.48 8.37
N PRO A 54 -1.91 -1.23 8.96
CA PRO A 54 -2.66 -0.82 10.14
C PRO A 54 -1.74 -0.49 11.32
N ARG A 55 -1.93 0.69 11.91
CA ARG A 55 -1.05 1.21 12.97
C ARG A 55 -1.82 1.94 14.05
N PHE A 56 -1.18 2.13 15.20
CA PHE A 56 -1.67 2.98 16.28
C PHE A 56 -2.24 4.29 15.74
N GLY A 57 -3.52 4.53 16.03
CA GLY A 57 -4.31 5.64 15.53
C GLY A 57 -5.54 5.18 14.73
N MET A 58 -5.46 4.00 14.09
CA MET A 58 -6.64 3.24 13.65
C MET A 58 -7.25 2.55 14.88
N ASP A 59 -8.59 2.49 14.96
CA ASP A 59 -9.24 1.72 16.02
C ASP A 59 -8.93 0.23 15.83
N ARG A 60 -8.30 -0.39 16.83
CA ARG A 60 -7.96 -1.82 16.78
C ARG A 60 -9.19 -2.70 16.58
N ARG A 61 -10.38 -2.25 17.02
CA ARG A 61 -11.65 -2.97 16.84
C ARG A 61 -12.08 -3.04 15.38
N ASP A 62 -11.56 -2.16 14.52
CA ASP A 62 -11.90 -2.16 13.09
C ASP A 62 -11.04 -3.12 12.28
N TYR A 63 -9.85 -3.47 12.78
CA TYR A 63 -8.90 -4.36 12.11
C TYR A 63 -9.59 -5.68 11.74
N LEU A 64 -9.47 -6.18 10.52
CA LEU A 64 -10.14 -7.41 10.04
C LEU A 64 -11.68 -7.47 10.20
N GLU A 65 -12.33 -6.38 10.61
CA GLU A 65 -13.78 -6.26 10.63
C GLU A 65 -14.29 -5.56 9.36
N ALA A 66 -15.60 -5.39 9.24
CA ALA A 66 -16.22 -4.79 8.05
C ALA A 66 -15.63 -3.43 7.62
N PRO A 67 -15.24 -2.49 8.52
CA PRO A 67 -14.59 -1.24 8.11
C PRO A 67 -13.24 -1.46 7.42
N TYR A 68 -12.42 -2.37 7.93
CA TYR A 68 -11.13 -2.72 7.32
C TYR A 68 -11.29 -3.32 5.93
N TRP A 69 -12.23 -4.26 5.77
CA TRP A 69 -12.47 -4.87 4.45
C TRP A 69 -13.02 -3.88 3.43
N ARG A 70 -13.91 -2.95 3.83
CA ARG A 70 -14.37 -1.86 2.94
C ARG A 70 -13.21 -0.95 2.48
N ALA A 71 -12.32 -0.60 3.39
CA ALA A 71 -11.13 0.18 3.06
C ALA A 71 -10.19 -0.58 2.11
N MET A 72 -9.95 -1.88 2.38
CA MET A 72 -9.16 -2.74 1.51
C MET A 72 -9.79 -2.89 0.12
N ASP A 73 -11.11 -3.06 0.00
CA ASP A 73 -11.80 -3.16 -1.28
C ASP A 73 -11.60 -1.90 -2.13
N ALA A 74 -11.74 -0.72 -1.53
CA ALA A 74 -11.52 0.56 -2.21
C ALA A 74 -10.07 0.70 -2.68
N VAL A 75 -9.12 0.36 -1.81
CA VAL A 75 -7.68 0.46 -2.09
C VAL A 75 -7.22 -0.54 -3.15
N VAL A 76 -7.68 -1.78 -3.10
CA VAL A 76 -7.37 -2.80 -4.13
C VAL A 76 -8.00 -2.40 -5.47
N SER A 77 -9.23 -1.88 -5.45
CA SER A 77 -9.91 -1.42 -6.66
C SER A 77 -9.18 -0.24 -7.31
N GLU A 78 -8.75 0.75 -6.52
CA GLU A 78 -7.97 1.88 -7.03
C GLU A 78 -6.58 1.44 -7.51
N ALA A 79 -5.89 0.56 -6.77
CA ALA A 79 -4.58 0.03 -7.19
C ALA A 79 -4.67 -0.67 -8.56
N ALA A 80 -5.72 -1.46 -8.77
CA ALA A 80 -5.97 -2.12 -10.05
C ALA A 80 -6.23 -1.11 -11.18
N ARG A 81 -6.98 -0.03 -10.91
CA ARG A 81 -7.23 1.05 -11.88
C ARG A 81 -5.97 1.84 -12.23
N ALA A 82 -5.11 2.08 -11.24
CA ALA A 82 -3.90 2.89 -11.37
C ALA A 82 -2.65 2.10 -11.80
N ASP A 83 -2.78 0.78 -12.05
CA ASP A 83 -1.66 -0.14 -12.26
C ASP A 83 -0.57 0.02 -11.18
N GLN A 84 -1.01 0.04 -9.93
CA GLN A 84 -0.15 0.06 -8.74
C GLN A 84 -0.10 -1.32 -8.09
N LYS A 85 1.03 -1.65 -7.48
CA LYS A 85 1.20 -2.89 -6.72
C LYS A 85 0.89 -2.65 -5.25
N LEU A 86 0.18 -3.59 -4.63
CA LEU A 86 0.02 -3.61 -3.19
C LEU A 86 0.78 -4.80 -2.62
N VAL A 87 1.55 -4.55 -1.58
CA VAL A 87 2.13 -5.60 -0.74
C VAL A 87 1.17 -5.77 0.43
N LEU A 88 0.54 -6.94 0.53
CA LEU A 88 -0.35 -7.22 1.65
C LEU A 88 0.46 -7.59 2.87
N TYR A 89 0.12 -6.95 3.98
CA TYR A 89 0.71 -7.15 5.28
C TYR A 89 -0.41 -7.32 6.29
N ASP A 90 -0.63 -8.55 6.74
CA ASP A 90 -1.79 -9.00 7.50
C ASP A 90 -1.55 -8.92 9.02
N GLU A 91 -1.05 -7.79 9.49
CA GLU A 91 -0.84 -7.59 10.91
C GLU A 91 -1.12 -6.15 11.37
N TYR A 92 -1.66 -6.03 12.59
CA TYR A 92 -1.87 -4.75 13.24
C TYR A 92 -0.64 -4.40 14.06
N ASN A 93 -0.10 -3.21 13.82
CA ASN A 93 1.12 -2.71 14.42
C ASN A 93 2.41 -3.42 13.98
N TRP A 94 2.73 -4.59 14.52
CA TRP A 94 4.07 -5.21 14.41
C TRP A 94 3.95 -6.67 13.99
N PRO A 95 4.88 -7.21 13.16
CA PRO A 95 4.84 -8.59 12.67
C PRO A 95 5.14 -9.56 13.81
N SER A 96 4.14 -9.84 14.64
CA SER A 96 4.23 -10.77 15.76
C SER A 96 3.39 -12.03 15.55
N GLY A 97 2.56 -12.07 14.50
CA GLY A 97 1.67 -13.20 14.21
C GLY A 97 0.47 -13.29 15.15
N CYS A 98 0.18 -12.21 15.89
CA CYS A 98 -0.91 -12.17 16.87
C CYS A 98 -2.22 -11.62 16.28
N ALA A 99 -2.19 -11.14 15.03
CA ALA A 99 -3.35 -10.56 14.35
C ALA A 99 -4.05 -9.48 15.19
N GLY A 100 -3.25 -8.54 15.73
CA GLY A 100 -3.73 -7.51 16.65
C GLY A 100 -4.18 -8.03 18.01
N GLY A 101 -3.69 -9.20 18.43
CA GLY A 101 -4.04 -9.87 19.69
C GLY A 101 -5.27 -10.78 19.60
N ARG A 102 -5.66 -11.21 18.39
CA ARG A 102 -6.73 -12.19 18.16
C ARG A 102 -6.24 -13.64 18.14
N VAL A 103 -4.96 -13.85 17.88
CA VAL A 103 -4.28 -15.15 17.90
C VAL A 103 -3.18 -15.08 18.95
N ILE A 104 -3.13 -16.06 19.84
CA ILE A 104 -2.16 -16.20 20.95
C ILE A 104 -1.75 -17.65 21.09
#